data_AF-A0A7S3MUG3-F1
#
_entry.id   AF-A0A7S3MUG3-F1
#
_cell.length_a   1.000
_cell.length_b   1.000
_cell.length_c   1.000
_cell.angle_alpha   90.00
_cell.angle_beta   90.00
_cell.angle_gamma   90.00
#
_symmetry.space_group_name_H-M   'P 1'
#
loop_
_entity.id
_entity.type
_entity.pdbx_description
1 polymer ?
#
loop_
_entity_poly.entity_id
_entity_poly.type
_entity_poly.pdbx_seq_one_letter_code
_entity_poly.pdbx_strand_id
1 'polypeptide(L)'
;LVNMQYIHRYNTLLIKRPYTTKCITCAFIGAIGNCLSQYVERKQKNQSFSGNFDTKQCANMALFGSAYVAPVLHNWYGVLERFFPQQGVKSTLLKVSFDQTFFASFMIASFMIGLSALNGESFEKGFSKFKEHYWEAILVNWKIWPLVMVLNFRLVPLQFQVLFVNFVAIFWNAYLSYVTNSN
;
A
#
# COMPACT_ATOMS: atom_id res chain seq x y z
N LEU A 1 23.44 -20.37 -6.19
CA LEU A 1 23.97 -19.41 -7.20
C LEU A 1 22.87 -18.80 -8.06
N VAL A 2 21.92 -19.57 -8.58
CA VAL A 2 20.79 -19.08 -9.41
C VAL A 2 19.90 -18.03 -8.71
N ASN A 3 19.59 -18.19 -7.41
CA ASN A 3 18.78 -17.21 -6.66
C ASN A 3 19.43 -15.82 -6.51
N MET A 4 20.76 -15.74 -6.46
CA MET A 4 21.47 -14.46 -6.31
C MET A 4 21.43 -13.64 -7.61
N GLN A 5 21.35 -14.30 -8.77
CA GLN A 5 21.28 -13.63 -10.07
C GLN A 5 19.96 -12.89 -10.26
N TYR A 6 18.83 -13.49 -9.85
CA TYR A 6 17.51 -12.84 -9.94
C TYR A 6 17.41 -11.63 -9.02
N ILE A 7 17.90 -11.73 -7.78
CA ILE A 7 17.92 -10.61 -6.82
C ILE A 7 18.80 -9.48 -7.37
N HIS A 8 19.98 -9.80 -7.89
CA HIS A 8 20.88 -8.80 -8.48
C HIS A 8 20.24 -8.11 -9.70
N ARG A 9 19.56 -8.88 -10.56
CA ARG A 9 18.84 -8.34 -11.73
C ARG A 9 17.69 -7.44 -11.31
N TYR A 10 16.91 -7.83 -10.31
CA TYR A 10 15.84 -6.99 -9.76
C TYR A 10 16.40 -5.68 -9.19
N ASN A 11 17.46 -5.75 -8.38
CA ASN A 11 18.11 -4.56 -7.82
C ASN A 11 18.64 -3.64 -8.91
N THR A 12 19.23 -4.21 -9.96
CA THR A 12 19.70 -3.44 -11.12
C THR A 12 18.55 -2.73 -11.85
N LEU A 13 17.42 -3.42 -12.04
CA LEU A 13 16.23 -2.84 -12.65
C LEU A 13 15.60 -1.76 -11.77
N LEU A 14 15.59 -1.95 -10.45
CA LEU A 14 15.09 -0.98 -9.48
C LEU A 14 15.90 0.32 -9.51
N ILE A 15 17.20 0.25 -9.81
CA ILE A 15 18.08 1.42 -9.95
C ILE A 15 17.97 2.03 -11.36
N LYS A 16 18.03 1.21 -12.42
CA LYS A 16 18.04 1.70 -13.82
C LYS A 16 16.68 2.18 -14.31
N ARG A 17 15.60 1.55 -13.85
CA ARG A 17 14.20 1.84 -14.24
C ARG A 17 13.29 1.82 -13.00
N PRO A 18 13.48 2.77 -12.07
CA PRO A 18 12.82 2.74 -10.77
C PRO A 18 11.29 2.82 -10.87
N TYR A 19 10.76 3.66 -11.77
CA TYR A 19 9.32 3.80 -11.97
C TYR A 19 8.67 2.50 -12.44
N THR A 20 9.10 1.97 -13.59
CA THR A 20 8.52 0.75 -14.17
C THR A 20 8.63 -0.44 -13.21
N THR A 21 9.80 -0.62 -12.58
CA THR A 21 10.01 -1.73 -11.64
C THR A 21 9.08 -1.63 -10.46
N LYS A 22 8.93 -0.44 -9.86
CA LYS A 22 8.02 -0.23 -8.72
C LYS A 22 6.56 -0.40 -9.12
N CYS A 23 6.13 0.09 -10.28
CA CYS A 23 4.76 -0.11 -10.78
C CYS A 23 4.43 -1.60 -10.96
N ILE A 24 5.32 -2.37 -11.60
CA ILE A 24 5.13 -3.81 -11.80
C ILE A 24 5.07 -4.53 -10.44
N THR A 25 6.02 -4.25 -9.55
CA THR A 25 6.03 -4.82 -8.19
C THR A 25 4.76 -4.50 -7.42
N CYS A 26 4.27 -3.26 -7.48
CA CYS A 26 3.01 -2.86 -6.86
C CYS A 26 1.80 -3.60 -7.44
N ALA A 27 1.73 -3.80 -8.76
CA ALA A 27 0.64 -4.58 -9.36
C ALA A 27 0.59 -6.00 -8.81
N PHE A 28 1.74 -6.70 -8.78
CA PHE A 28 1.82 -8.06 -8.26
C PHE A 28 1.45 -8.13 -6.78
N ILE A 29 2.02 -7.24 -5.96
CA ILE A 29 1.74 -7.20 -4.52
C ILE A 29 0.28 -6.85 -4.26
N GLY A 30 -0.28 -5.88 -4.97
CA GLY A 30 -1.70 -5.51 -4.86
C GLY A 30 -2.63 -6.66 -5.19
N ALA A 31 -2.35 -7.41 -6.27
CA ALA A 31 -3.12 -8.59 -6.64
C ALA A 31 -3.05 -9.68 -5.56
N ILE A 32 -1.85 -9.99 -5.06
CA ILE A 32 -1.65 -10.99 -4.00
C ILE A 32 -2.37 -10.58 -2.71
N GLY A 33 -2.25 -9.30 -2.32
CA GLY A 33 -2.92 -8.76 -1.14
C GLY A 33 -4.44 -8.85 -1.24
N ASN A 34 -5.01 -8.58 -2.41
CA ASN A 34 -6.45 -8.71 -2.64
C ASN A 34 -6.91 -10.17 -2.60
N CYS A 35 -6.15 -11.09 -3.20
CA CYS A 35 -6.43 -12.53 -3.09
C CYS A 35 -6.41 -13.01 -1.63
N LEU A 36 -5.43 -12.55 -0.83
CA LEU A 36 -5.33 -12.90 0.58
C LEU A 36 -6.48 -12.31 1.41
N SER A 37 -6.87 -11.07 1.13
CA SER A 37 -8.04 -10.43 1.73
C SER A 37 -9.32 -11.24 1.43
N GLN A 38 -9.59 -11.56 0.16
CA GLN A 38 -10.74 -12.41 -0.22
C GLN A 38 -10.71 -13.80 0.43
N TYR A 39 -9.52 -14.38 0.58
CA TYR A 39 -9.34 -15.66 1.29
C TYR A 39 -9.81 -15.56 2.74
N VAL A 40 -9.35 -14.53 3.46
CA VAL A 40 -9.69 -14.30 4.86
C VAL A 40 -11.19 -14.07 5.03
N GLU A 41 -11.80 -13.26 4.16
CA GLU A 41 -13.24 -12.95 4.22
C GLU A 41 -14.12 -14.19 4.00
N ARG A 42 -13.77 -15.04 3.02
CA ARG A 42 -14.50 -16.29 2.76
C ARG A 42 -14.41 -17.25 3.92
N LYS A 43 -13.22 -17.37 4.51
CA LYS A 43 -12.98 -18.19 5.69
C LYS A 43 -13.83 -17.74 6.87
N GLN A 44 -13.93 -16.43 7.11
CA GLN A 44 -14.80 -15.88 8.17
C GLN A 44 -16.28 -16.16 7.93
N LYS A 45 -16.74 -16.06 6.68
CA LYS A 45 -18.14 -16.29 6.29
C LYS A 45 -18.52 -17.78 6.18
N ASN A 46 -17.64 -18.72 6.55
CA ASN A 46 -17.80 -20.17 6.35
C ASN A 46 -18.24 -20.56 4.93
N GLN A 47 -17.82 -19.78 3.93
CA GLN A 47 -18.18 -20.03 2.53
C GLN A 47 -17.25 -21.07 1.90
N SER A 48 -17.80 -21.90 1.01
CA SER A 48 -17.00 -22.89 0.27
C SER A 48 -15.86 -22.22 -0.49
N PHE A 49 -14.68 -22.83 -0.40
CA PHE A 49 -13.48 -22.40 -1.10
C PHE A 49 -13.57 -22.61 -2.62
N SER A 50 -14.57 -23.38 -3.10
CA SER A 50 -14.78 -23.68 -4.52
C SER A 50 -15.40 -22.54 -5.34
N GLY A 51 -15.78 -21.42 -4.71
CA GLY A 51 -16.31 -20.26 -5.42
C GLY A 51 -15.21 -19.45 -6.10
N ASN A 52 -15.50 -18.89 -7.29
CA ASN A 52 -14.54 -18.08 -8.04
C ASN A 52 -14.10 -16.84 -7.24
N PHE A 53 -12.80 -16.60 -7.14
CA PHE A 53 -12.26 -15.32 -6.66
C PHE A 53 -12.74 -14.18 -7.55
N ASP A 54 -12.99 -13.01 -6.97
CA ASP A 54 -13.32 -11.81 -7.75
C ASP A 54 -12.04 -11.31 -8.44
N THR A 55 -11.86 -11.78 -9.68
CA THR A 55 -10.73 -11.40 -10.54
C THR A 55 -10.78 -9.94 -10.95
N LYS A 56 -11.97 -9.34 -11.03
CA LYS A 56 -12.15 -7.91 -11.36
C LYS A 56 -11.60 -7.05 -10.22
N GLN A 57 -11.92 -7.39 -8.97
CA GLN A 57 -11.38 -6.68 -7.81
C GLN A 57 -9.85 -6.82 -7.72
N CYS A 58 -9.29 -8.00 -8.00
CA CYS A 58 -7.84 -8.19 -8.06
C CYS A 58 -7.20 -7.33 -9.16
N ALA A 59 -7.81 -7.29 -10.35
CA ALA A 59 -7.32 -6.48 -11.47
C ALA A 59 -7.38 -4.98 -11.14
N ASN A 60 -8.48 -4.51 -10.55
CA ASN A 60 -8.64 -3.12 -10.12
C ASN A 60 -7.61 -2.73 -9.06
N MET A 61 -7.34 -3.60 -8.08
CA MET A 61 -6.31 -3.37 -7.07
C MET A 61 -4.90 -3.32 -7.69
N ALA A 62 -4.61 -4.22 -8.65
CA ALA A 62 -3.34 -4.21 -9.38
C ALA A 62 -3.15 -2.94 -10.23
N LEU A 63 -4.22 -2.50 -10.91
CA LEU A 63 -4.24 -1.26 -11.69
C LEU A 63 -4.05 -0.04 -10.79
N PHE A 64 -4.79 0.05 -9.68
CA PHE A 64 -4.63 1.14 -8.71
C PHE A 64 -3.23 1.17 -8.11
N GLY A 65 -2.71 0.00 -7.73
CA GLY A 65 -1.36 -0.17 -7.20
C GLY A 65 -0.28 0.32 -8.17
N SER A 66 -0.37 -0.11 -9.43
CA SER A 66 0.64 0.20 -10.45
C SER A 66 0.54 1.60 -11.03
N ALA A 67 -0.66 2.07 -11.36
CA ALA A 67 -0.87 3.34 -12.05
C ALA A 67 -0.92 4.54 -11.10
N TYR A 68 -1.30 4.34 -9.84
CA TYR A 68 -1.47 5.42 -8.88
C TYR A 68 -0.54 5.30 -7.66
N VAL A 69 -0.62 4.20 -6.90
CA VAL A 69 0.11 4.07 -5.62
C VAL A 69 1.62 4.11 -5.82
N ALA A 70 2.16 3.34 -6.77
CA ALA A 70 3.61 3.27 -6.97
C ALA A 70 4.23 4.62 -7.40
N PRO A 71 3.68 5.34 -8.40
CA PRO A 71 4.17 6.66 -8.77
C PRO A 71 4.06 7.68 -7.64
N VAL A 72 2.94 7.69 -6.92
CA VAL A 72 2.71 8.65 -5.81
C VAL A 72 3.70 8.42 -4.68
N LEU A 73 3.90 7.16 -4.24
CA LEU A 73 4.89 6.80 -3.23
C LEU A 73 6.32 7.11 -3.67
N HIS A 74 6.67 6.79 -4.93
CA HIS A 74 8.01 7.07 -5.45
C HIS A 74 8.35 8.55 -5.36
N ASN A 75 7.42 9.41 -5.78
CA ASN A 75 7.61 10.85 -5.74
C ASN A 75 7.62 11.38 -4.31
N TRP A 76 6.68 10.94 -3.46
CA TRP A 76 6.58 11.40 -2.08
C TRP A 76 7.85 11.10 -1.27
N TYR A 77 8.39 9.89 -1.36
CA TYR A 77 9.64 9.55 -0.66
C TYR A 77 10.84 10.32 -1.21
N GLY A 78 10.87 10.59 -2.51
CA GLY A 78 11.86 11.50 -3.10
C GLY A 78 11.75 12.93 -2.55
N VAL A 79 10.53 13.44 -2.36
CA VAL A 79 10.27 14.76 -1.77
C VAL A 79 10.74 14.80 -0.31
N LEU A 80 10.37 13.80 0.51
CA LEU A 80 10.81 13.71 1.90
C LEU A 80 12.34 13.61 2.02
N GLU A 81 13.01 12.90 1.10
CA GLU A 81 14.46 12.83 1.09
C GLU A 81 15.12 14.18 0.76
N ARG A 82 14.51 14.97 -0.13
CA ARG A 82 15.01 16.32 -0.47
C ARG A 82 14.83 17.32 0.66
N PHE A 83 13.71 17.26 1.38
CA PHE A 83 13.44 18.16 2.52
C PHE A 83 14.20 17.76 3.79
N PHE A 84 14.43 16.46 3.99
CA PHE A 84 15.10 15.91 5.17
C PHE A 84 16.27 14.98 4.76
N PRO A 85 17.32 15.50 4.11
CA PRO A 85 18.41 14.68 3.54
C PRO A 85 19.37 14.12 4.60
N GLN A 86 19.34 14.68 5.81
CA GLN A 86 20.21 14.24 6.90
C GLN A 86 19.79 12.85 7.39
N GLN A 87 20.77 12.03 7.73
CA GLN A 87 20.53 10.77 8.42
C GLN A 87 20.46 11.01 9.93
N GLY A 88 19.53 10.35 10.61
CA GLY A 88 19.42 10.42 12.07
C GLY A 88 17.98 10.38 12.57
N VAL A 89 17.84 10.31 13.90
CA VAL A 89 16.53 10.17 14.58
C VAL A 89 15.63 11.36 14.29
N LYS A 90 16.16 12.59 14.38
CA LYS A 90 15.38 13.81 14.10
C LYS A 90 14.79 13.82 12.68
N SER A 91 15.61 13.54 11.67
CA SER A 91 15.16 13.47 10.27
C SER A 91 14.12 12.36 10.07
N THR A 92 14.35 11.19 10.66
CA THR A 92 13.40 10.06 10.62
C THR A 92 12.04 10.47 11.20
N LEU A 93 12.02 11.06 12.40
CA LEU A 93 10.78 11.47 13.06
C LEU A 93 10.05 12.55 12.25
N LEU A 94 10.76 13.51 11.65
CA LEU A 94 10.14 14.50 10.76
C LEU A 94 9.51 13.83 9.53
N LYS A 95 10.23 12.95 8.84
CA LYS A 95 9.69 12.19 7.69
C LYS A 95 8.43 11.43 8.08
N VAL A 96 8.45 10.72 9.20
CA VAL A 96 7.29 9.98 9.73
C VAL A 96 6.13 10.92 10.06
N SER A 97 6.38 12.05 10.72
CA SER A 97 5.33 13.02 11.03
C SER A 97 4.65 13.52 9.78
N PHE A 98 5.40 13.98 8.77
CA PHE A 98 4.82 14.46 7.50
C PHE A 98 4.09 13.35 6.74
N ASP A 99 4.65 12.14 6.74
CA ASP A 99 4.05 10.99 6.10
C ASP A 99 2.70 10.62 6.76
N GLN A 100 2.64 10.61 8.09
CA GLN A 100 1.45 10.16 8.81
C GLN A 100 0.37 11.23 8.96
N THR A 101 0.72 12.52 8.90
CA THR A 101 -0.26 13.61 8.98
C THR A 101 -0.83 13.99 7.61
N PHE A 102 0.03 14.24 6.62
CA PHE A 102 -0.40 14.73 5.32
C PHE A 102 -0.60 13.60 4.32
N PHE A 103 0.39 12.72 4.19
CA PHE A 103 0.39 11.72 3.14
C PHE A 103 -0.59 10.58 3.41
N ALA A 104 -0.62 10.03 4.62
CA ALA A 104 -1.58 8.99 5.00
C ALA A 104 -3.03 9.49 4.89
N SER A 105 -3.29 10.72 5.34
CA SER A 105 -4.58 11.40 5.15
C SER A 105 -5.00 11.46 3.68
N PHE A 106 -4.12 11.98 2.83
CA PHE A 106 -4.37 12.08 1.39
C PHE A 106 -4.58 10.69 0.75
N MET A 107 -3.71 9.72 1.06
CA MET A 107 -3.74 8.39 0.47
C MET A 107 -4.97 7.59 0.86
N ILE A 108 -5.42 7.67 2.12
CA ILE A 108 -6.64 6.97 2.57
C ILE A 108 -7.87 7.57 1.87
N ALA A 109 -7.96 8.90 1.79
CA ALA A 109 -9.05 9.56 1.09
C ALA A 109 -9.08 9.21 -0.41
N SER A 110 -7.93 9.26 -1.08
CA SER A 110 -7.83 8.95 -2.50
C SER A 110 -8.08 7.47 -2.78
N PHE A 111 -7.68 6.56 -1.89
CA PHE A 111 -7.99 5.14 -1.99
C PHE A 111 -9.49 4.88 -1.90
N MET A 112 -10.19 5.45 -0.91
CA MET A 112 -11.63 5.25 -0.73
C MET A 112 -12.44 5.71 -1.95
N ILE A 113 -12.12 6.89 -2.49
CA ILE A 113 -12.83 7.45 -3.65
C ILE A 113 -12.39 6.76 -4.96
N GLY A 114 -11.08 6.66 -5.18
CA GLY A 114 -10.50 6.15 -6.42
C GLY A 114 -10.75 4.66 -6.65
N LEU A 115 -10.67 3.84 -5.59
CA LEU A 115 -10.97 2.42 -5.71
C LEU A 115 -12.48 2.17 -5.92
N SER A 116 -13.34 2.97 -5.30
CA SER A 116 -14.79 2.93 -5.55
C SER A 116 -15.10 3.21 -7.02
N ALA A 117 -14.47 4.24 -7.61
CA ALA A 117 -14.61 4.56 -9.02
C ALA A 117 -14.13 3.42 -9.94
N LEU A 118 -12.97 2.80 -9.65
CA LEU A 118 -12.48 1.65 -10.42
C LEU A 118 -13.41 0.43 -10.33
N ASN A 119 -14.08 0.24 -9.19
CA ASN A 119 -15.07 -0.82 -9.03
C ASN A 119 -16.39 -0.52 -9.76
N GLY A 120 -16.53 0.65 -10.38
CA GLY A 120 -17.73 1.08 -11.10
C GLY A 120 -18.81 1.66 -10.18
N GLU A 121 -18.45 2.05 -8.96
CA GLU A 121 -19.37 2.73 -8.04
C GLU A 121 -19.47 4.23 -8.38
N SER A 122 -20.59 4.86 -8.03
CA SER A 122 -20.76 6.31 -8.20
C SER A 122 -19.82 7.09 -7.28
N PHE A 123 -19.45 8.30 -7.71
CA PHE A 123 -18.64 9.21 -6.89
C PHE A 123 -19.30 9.47 -5.52
N GLU A 124 -20.62 9.63 -5.49
CA GLU A 124 -21.40 9.81 -4.27
C GLU A 124 -21.19 8.65 -3.28
N LYS A 125 -21.20 7.40 -3.77
CA LYS A 125 -20.96 6.23 -2.92
C LYS A 125 -19.54 6.22 -2.36
N GLY A 126 -18.54 6.54 -3.19
CA GLY A 126 -17.15 6.68 -2.75
C GLY A 126 -16.96 7.79 -1.70
N PHE A 127 -17.62 8.92 -1.90
CA PHE A 127 -17.57 10.06 -0.99
C PHE A 127 -18.32 9.80 0.33
N SER A 128 -19.43 9.06 0.29
CA SER A 128 -20.11 8.61 1.51
C SER A 128 -19.23 7.67 2.34
N LYS A 129 -18.56 6.70 1.71
CA LYS A 129 -17.57 5.83 2.39
C LYS A 129 -16.44 6.63 3.03
N PHE A 130 -15.95 7.66 2.34
CA PHE A 130 -14.98 8.59 2.92
C PHE A 130 -15.56 9.27 4.17
N LYS A 131 -16.73 9.89 4.10
CA LYS A 131 -17.34 10.56 5.27
C LYS A 131 -17.55 9.62 6.46
N GLU A 132 -17.92 8.38 6.19
CA GLU A 132 -18.26 7.40 7.22
C GLU A 132 -17.02 6.76 7.87
N HIS A 133 -16.07 6.30 7.05
CA HIS A 133 -14.97 5.44 7.53
C HIS A 133 -13.61 6.12 7.58
N TYR A 134 -13.46 7.34 7.08
CA TYR A 134 -12.14 7.99 6.97
C TYR A 134 -11.43 8.11 8.32
N TRP A 135 -12.15 8.53 9.36
CA TRP A 135 -11.55 8.71 10.68
C TRP A 135 -11.21 7.41 11.37
N GLU A 136 -12.08 6.41 11.23
CA GLU A 136 -11.76 5.05 11.67
C GLU A 136 -10.50 4.54 10.97
N ALA A 137 -10.41 4.68 9.64
CA ALA A 137 -9.28 4.24 8.85
C ALA A 137 -7.97 4.93 9.27
N ILE A 138 -7.98 6.24 9.55
CA ILE A 138 -6.79 6.96 10.04
C ILE A 138 -6.37 6.47 11.42
N LEU A 139 -7.31 6.27 12.34
CA LEU A 139 -7.00 5.80 13.69
C LEU A 139 -6.41 4.39 13.66
N VAL A 140 -6.97 3.48 12.86
CA VAL A 140 -6.38 2.14 12.68
C VAL A 140 -5.00 2.26 12.01
N ASN A 141 -4.86 3.15 11.01
CA ASN A 141 -3.59 3.38 10.32
C ASN A 141 -2.48 3.78 11.31
N TRP A 142 -2.76 4.72 12.21
CA TRP A 142 -1.79 5.19 13.21
C TRP A 142 -1.39 4.14 14.26
N LYS A 143 -2.10 3.02 14.39
CA LYS A 143 -1.70 1.93 15.29
C LYS A 143 -0.47 1.17 14.79
N ILE A 144 -0.24 1.15 13.48
CA ILE A 144 0.76 0.27 12.85
C ILE A 144 1.75 1.09 12.02
N TRP A 145 1.25 1.98 11.18
CA TRP A 145 2.06 2.63 10.15
C TRP A 145 3.15 3.57 10.65
N PRO A 146 2.99 4.33 11.76
CA PRO A 146 4.08 5.15 12.28
C PRO A 146 5.34 4.33 12.59
N LEU A 147 5.19 3.16 13.23
CA LEU A 147 6.32 2.27 13.53
C LEU A 147 6.93 1.70 12.24
N VAL A 148 6.09 1.27 11.30
CA VAL A 148 6.54 0.78 9.98
C VAL A 148 7.36 1.84 9.26
N MET A 149 6.92 3.10 9.29
CA MET A 149 7.61 4.20 8.63
C MET A 149 8.90 4.61 9.35
N VAL A 150 8.97 4.51 10.68
CA VAL A 150 10.25 4.65 11.41
C VAL A 150 11.25 3.62 10.91
N LEU A 151 10.86 2.34 10.82
CA LEU A 151 11.75 1.28 10.31
C LEU A 151 12.14 1.53 8.85
N ASN A 152 11.17 1.93 8.02
CA ASN A 152 11.40 2.21 6.60
C ASN A 152 12.42 3.33 6.41
N PHE A 153 12.18 4.51 6.98
CA PHE A 153 13.06 5.67 6.79
C PHE A 153 14.39 5.55 7.51
N ARG A 154 14.49 4.73 8.57
CA ARG A 154 15.73 4.54 9.32
C ARG A 154 16.64 3.46 8.74
N LEU A 155 16.07 2.36 8.24
CA LEU A 155 16.81 1.13 7.92
C LEU A 155 16.79 0.79 6.43
N VAL A 156 15.80 1.26 5.67
CA VAL A 156 15.59 0.86 4.27
C VAL A 156 16.13 1.93 3.31
N PRO A 157 17.06 1.59 2.40
CA PRO A 157 17.53 2.51 1.37
C PRO A 157 16.37 3.00 0.48
N LEU A 158 16.41 4.27 0.06
CA LEU A 158 15.33 4.95 -0.67
C LEU A 158 14.76 4.15 -1.85
N GLN A 159 15.61 3.47 -2.62
CA GLN A 159 15.17 2.66 -3.76
C GLN A 159 14.22 1.53 -3.34
N PHE A 160 14.40 0.95 -2.15
CA PHE A 160 13.63 -0.19 -1.62
C PHE A 160 12.46 0.22 -0.72
N GLN A 161 12.34 1.48 -0.31
CA GLN A 161 11.31 1.92 0.62
C GLN A 161 9.88 1.64 0.12
N VAL A 162 9.65 1.82 -1.19
CA VAL A 162 8.36 1.48 -1.81
C VAL A 162 8.10 -0.03 -1.74
N LEU A 163 9.10 -0.87 -2.01
CA LEU A 163 8.95 -2.33 -1.91
C LEU A 163 8.62 -2.75 -0.47
N PHE A 164 9.33 -2.19 0.52
CA PHE A 164 9.10 -2.49 1.94
C PHE A 164 7.66 -2.17 2.35
N VAL A 165 7.15 -0.99 2.01
CA VAL A 165 5.79 -0.55 2.34
C VAL A 165 4.74 -1.41 1.66
N ASN A 166 4.93 -1.77 0.39
CA ASN A 166 4.00 -2.67 -0.29
C ASN A 166 3.97 -4.06 0.35
N PHE A 167 5.12 -4.60 0.78
CA PHE A 167 5.17 -5.88 1.46
C PHE A 167 4.36 -5.88 2.76
N VAL A 168 4.52 -4.84 3.59
CA VAL A 168 3.73 -4.67 4.82
C VAL A 168 2.23 -4.49 4.50
N ALA A 169 1.90 -3.81 3.39
CA ALA A 169 0.53 -3.57 2.96
C ALA A 169 -0.26 -4.86 2.66
N ILE A 170 0.40 -5.97 2.29
CA ILE A 170 -0.26 -7.28 2.11
C ILE A 170 -0.95 -7.72 3.40
N PHE A 171 -0.22 -7.65 4.51
CA PHE A 171 -0.72 -8.04 5.83
C PHE A 171 -1.76 -7.06 6.35
N TRP A 172 -1.54 -5.77 6.11
CA TRP A 172 -2.50 -4.72 6.45
C TRP A 172 -3.86 -4.94 5.78
N ASN A 173 -3.88 -5.22 4.48
CA ASN A 173 -5.13 -5.47 3.75
C ASN A 173 -5.86 -6.72 4.27
N ALA A 174 -5.13 -7.79 4.58
CA ALA A 174 -5.70 -8.98 5.19
C ALA A 174 -6.26 -8.70 6.61
N TYR A 175 -5.54 -7.91 7.40
CA TYR A 175 -5.97 -7.50 8.74
C TYR A 175 -7.23 -6.63 8.70
N LEU A 176 -7.30 -5.63 7.82
CA LEU A 176 -8.50 -4.81 7.66
C LEU A 176 -9.70 -5.66 7.25
N SER A 177 -9.55 -6.54 6.26
CA SER A 177 -10.62 -7.47 5.87
C SER A 177 -11.10 -8.32 7.04
N TYR A 178 -10.18 -8.82 7.87
CA TYR A 178 -10.53 -9.57 9.07
C TYR A 178 -11.36 -8.73 10.04
N VAL A 179 -10.90 -7.52 10.40
CA VAL A 179 -11.56 -6.66 11.39
C VAL A 179 -12.92 -6.15 10.90
N THR A 180 -13.02 -5.73 9.64
CA THR A 180 -14.26 -5.19 9.07
C THR A 180 -15.37 -6.24 8.95
N ASN A 181 -15.02 -7.53 8.79
CA ASN A 181 -16.00 -8.62 8.67
C ASN A 181 -16.16 -9.45 9.96
N SER A 182 -15.49 -9.09 11.07
CA SER A 182 -15.61 -9.79 12.37
C SER A 182 -16.66 -9.18 13.32
N ASN A 183 -17.38 -8.15 12.87
CA ASN A 183 -18.52 -7.54 13.57
C ASN A 183 -19.83 -7.92 12.86
#